data_AF-A0A954Z5V1-F1
#
_entry.id   AF-A0A954Z5V1-F1
#
_cell.length_a   1.000
_cell.length_b   1.000
_cell.length_c   1.000
_cell.angle_alpha   90.00
_cell.angle_beta   90.00
_cell.angle_gamma   90.00
#
_symmetry.space_group_name_H-M   'P 1'
#
loop_
_entity.id
_entity.type
_entity.pdbx_description
1 polymer ?
#
loop_
_entity_poly.entity_id
_entity_poly.type
_entity_poly.pdbx_seq_one_letter_code
_entity_poly.pdbx_strand_id
1 'polypeptide(L)'
;MLHTIDVAQAGPRGKEMGEAVTACVHCGFCLPSCPTYHTLQEEMDSPRGRIFLIKDVLEGSLPLEQALPYVDRCLGCLGCVTACPSGVKYDELITSFRGFAEPRRKRSVADRFVRQIVLQTLPYPGRFRTAARLGLLFSPLAALMPGRLKNMLHMLPPRLEKADPLDEVYPAVGARRARVALLAGCAQQVLAPRINRATIEVLTRNGVEVVVPSQQGCCGALGAHTGAMDQAVESAKRNVAAFRGEFDAVITNAAGCGSGMHEYPLWLKDEPEADAARELAKKV
;
A
#
# COMPACT_ATOMS: atom_id res chain seq x y z
N MET A 1 -5.37 12.71 23.81
CA MET A 1 -5.90 11.58 24.60
C MET A 1 -4.78 11.08 25.50
N LEU A 2 -5.00 10.93 26.82
CA LEU A 2 -3.97 10.31 27.69
C LEU A 2 -3.91 8.80 27.40
N HIS A 3 -2.70 8.23 27.36
CA HIS A 3 -2.51 6.80 27.18
C HIS A 3 -1.35 6.28 28.03
N THR A 4 -1.32 4.96 28.26
CA THR A 4 -0.23 4.27 28.98
C THR A 4 0.51 3.27 28.09
N ILE A 5 0.47 3.47 26.77
CA ILE A 5 1.12 2.59 25.78
C ILE A 5 2.63 2.49 26.06
N ASP A 6 3.11 1.26 26.26
CA ASP A 6 4.54 0.95 26.26
C ASP A 6 5.04 0.85 24.81
N VAL A 7 5.56 1.98 24.31
CA VAL A 7 6.04 2.10 22.92
C VAL A 7 7.21 1.17 22.61
N ALA A 8 7.98 0.73 23.61
CA ALA A 8 9.09 -0.20 23.39
C ALA A 8 8.59 -1.62 23.11
N GLN A 9 7.48 -2.02 23.75
CA GLN A 9 6.86 -3.34 23.54
C GLN A 9 5.97 -3.40 22.28
N ALA A 10 5.57 -2.24 21.74
CA ALA A 10 4.73 -2.14 20.54
C ALA A 10 5.50 -2.37 19.21
N GLY A 11 6.79 -2.73 19.28
CA GLY A 11 7.63 -3.08 18.13
C GLY A 11 8.32 -1.87 17.49
N PRO A 12 8.95 -2.05 16.30
CA PRO A 12 9.81 -1.02 15.70
C PRO A 12 9.12 0.34 15.50
N ARG A 13 7.80 0.33 15.26
CA ARG A 13 6.98 1.54 15.05
C ARG A 13 6.08 1.91 16.23
N GLY A 14 6.44 1.45 17.43
CA GLY A 14 5.66 1.71 18.64
C GLY A 14 5.56 3.19 18.97
N LYS A 15 6.64 3.95 18.74
CA LYS A 15 6.69 5.40 18.97
C LYS A 15 5.66 6.14 18.10
N GLU A 16 5.64 5.86 16.80
CA GLU A 16 4.73 6.52 15.85
C GLU A 16 3.27 6.18 16.14
N MET A 17 3.00 4.94 16.55
CA MET A 17 1.65 4.56 17.00
C MET A 17 1.22 5.33 18.25
N GLY A 18 2.10 5.46 19.26
CA GLY A 18 1.80 6.20 20.49
C GLY A 18 1.55 7.70 20.23
N GLU A 19 2.40 8.33 19.41
CA GLU A 19 2.25 9.73 19.04
C GLU A 19 0.93 10.00 18.30
N ALA A 20 0.58 9.16 17.31
CA ALA A 20 -0.67 9.28 16.57
C ALA A 20 -1.91 9.07 17.46
N VAL A 21 -1.86 8.12 18.41
CA VAL A 21 -2.93 7.91 19.39
C VAL A 21 -3.08 9.13 20.31
N THR A 22 -1.98 9.65 20.84
CA THR A 22 -1.98 10.81 21.74
C THR A 22 -2.60 12.04 21.07
N ALA A 23 -2.25 12.28 19.81
CA ALA A 23 -2.71 13.43 19.03
C ALA A 23 -4.24 13.44 18.83
N CYS A 24 -4.90 12.29 18.91
CA CYS A 24 -6.36 12.24 18.79
C CYS A 24 -7.03 12.88 20.01
N VAL A 25 -7.94 13.82 19.76
CA VAL A 25 -8.81 14.45 20.78
C VAL A 25 -10.26 13.98 20.69
N HIS A 26 -10.53 12.96 19.86
CA HIS A 26 -11.84 12.32 19.68
C HIS A 26 -12.98 13.25 19.20
N CYS A 27 -12.64 14.37 18.54
CA CYS A 27 -13.59 15.44 18.14
C CYS A 27 -14.61 15.06 17.05
N GLY A 28 -14.35 14.05 16.22
CA GLY A 28 -15.30 13.58 15.20
C GLY A 28 -15.20 14.24 13.81
N PHE A 29 -14.26 15.15 13.56
CA PHE A 29 -14.06 15.75 12.23
C PHE A 29 -13.70 14.73 11.13
N CYS A 30 -13.16 13.58 11.53
CA CYS A 30 -12.83 12.50 10.60
C CYS A 30 -14.06 11.68 10.12
N LEU A 31 -15.23 11.82 10.77
CA LEU A 31 -16.40 11.01 10.48
C LEU A 31 -16.95 11.23 9.06
N PRO A 32 -17.19 12.49 8.61
CA PRO A 32 -17.78 12.72 7.28
C PRO A 32 -16.84 12.32 6.13
N SER A 33 -15.52 12.32 6.38
CA SER A 33 -14.50 11.93 5.40
C SER A 33 -14.26 10.42 5.33
N CYS A 34 -14.84 9.63 6.24
CA CYS A 34 -14.61 8.20 6.32
C CYS A 34 -15.69 7.41 5.57
N PRO A 35 -15.37 6.76 4.44
CA PRO A 35 -16.37 6.04 3.63
C PRO A 35 -16.95 4.81 4.35
N THR A 36 -16.17 4.15 5.20
CA THR A 36 -16.62 2.97 5.94
C THR A 36 -17.59 3.35 7.04
N TYR A 37 -17.32 4.42 7.80
CA TYR A 37 -18.28 4.98 8.75
C TYR A 37 -19.55 5.47 8.05
N HIS A 38 -19.43 6.20 6.94
CA HIS A 38 -20.59 6.68 6.20
C HIS A 38 -21.53 5.55 5.76
N THR A 39 -20.96 4.41 5.38
CA THR A 39 -21.73 3.24 4.93
C THR A 39 -22.31 2.43 6.10
N LEU A 40 -21.50 2.19 7.13
CA LEU A 40 -21.83 1.25 8.21
C LEU A 40 -22.52 1.92 9.41
N GLN A 41 -22.34 3.24 9.57
CA GLN A 41 -22.85 4.04 10.70
C GLN A 41 -22.47 3.47 12.08
N GLU A 42 -21.35 2.76 12.13
CA GLU A 42 -20.78 2.15 13.33
C GLU A 42 -19.55 2.97 13.74
N GLU A 43 -19.56 3.53 14.95
CA GLU A 43 -18.48 4.40 15.45
C GLU A 43 -17.14 3.67 15.45
N MET A 44 -17.13 2.37 15.77
CA MET A 44 -15.90 1.57 15.76
C MET A 44 -15.33 1.40 14.34
N ASP A 45 -16.14 1.57 13.30
CA ASP A 45 -15.76 1.64 11.90
C ASP A 45 -15.38 3.06 11.43
N SER A 46 -15.24 4.03 12.34
CA SER A 46 -14.71 5.36 12.07
C SER A 46 -13.19 5.46 12.29
N PRO A 47 -12.52 6.52 11.80
CA PRO A 47 -11.09 6.69 12.05
C PRO A 47 -10.79 6.90 13.54
N ARG A 48 -11.59 7.71 14.24
CA ARG A 48 -11.41 7.92 15.70
C ARG A 48 -11.75 6.67 16.52
N GLY A 49 -12.79 5.92 16.13
CA GLY A 49 -13.14 4.66 16.78
C GLY A 49 -12.03 3.63 16.61
N ARG A 50 -11.42 3.54 15.42
CA ARG A 50 -10.23 2.69 15.20
C ARG A 50 -9.02 3.14 15.99
N ILE A 51 -8.76 4.45 16.11
CA ILE A 51 -7.68 4.96 16.99
C ILE A 51 -7.91 4.49 18.43
N PHE A 52 -9.15 4.56 18.92
CA PHE A 52 -9.50 4.12 20.27
C PHE A 52 -9.30 2.60 20.45
N LEU A 53 -9.76 1.78 19.49
CA LEU A 53 -9.49 0.34 19.49
C LEU A 53 -8.00 0.02 19.49
N ILE A 54 -7.23 0.71 18.65
CA ILE A 54 -5.78 0.51 18.54
C ILE A 54 -5.11 0.86 19.87
N LYS A 55 -5.50 1.99 20.49
CA LYS A 55 -5.03 2.36 21.83
C LYS A 55 -5.28 1.24 22.84
N ASP A 56 -6.51 0.77 22.96
CA ASP A 56 -6.87 -0.22 23.98
C ASP A 56 -6.18 -1.58 23.75
N VAL A 57 -5.94 -1.95 22.49
CA VAL A 57 -5.10 -3.11 22.17
C VAL A 57 -3.65 -2.89 22.60
N LEU A 58 -3.09 -1.71 22.33
CA LEU A 58 -1.70 -1.38 22.69
C LEU A 58 -1.50 -1.22 24.20
N GLU A 59 -2.53 -0.86 24.95
CA GLU A 59 -2.53 -0.82 26.42
C GLU A 59 -2.83 -2.18 27.07
N GLY A 60 -3.22 -3.18 26.28
CA GLY A 60 -3.57 -4.52 26.76
C GLY A 60 -4.96 -4.63 27.41
N SER A 61 -5.79 -3.59 27.32
CA SER A 61 -7.16 -3.58 27.84
C SER A 61 -8.18 -4.22 26.89
N LEU A 62 -7.84 -4.37 25.60
CA LEU A 62 -8.68 -5.00 24.59
C LEU A 62 -7.94 -6.14 23.87
N PRO A 63 -8.52 -7.35 23.78
CA PRO A 63 -7.97 -8.41 22.96
C PRO A 63 -7.91 -8.01 21.48
N LEU A 64 -6.78 -8.27 20.82
CA LEU A 64 -6.56 -7.90 19.42
C LEU A 64 -7.70 -8.35 18.50
N GLU A 65 -8.20 -9.57 18.68
CA GLU A 65 -9.26 -10.16 17.86
C GLU A 65 -10.57 -9.37 17.85
N GLN A 66 -10.83 -8.57 18.89
CA GLN A 66 -12.03 -7.73 18.96
C GLN A 66 -11.86 -6.44 18.15
N ALA A 67 -10.65 -5.91 18.01
CA ALA A 67 -10.36 -4.73 17.20
C ALA A 67 -10.23 -5.04 15.70
N LEU A 68 -9.72 -6.23 15.36
CA LEU A 68 -9.38 -6.61 13.98
C LEU A 68 -10.52 -6.44 12.96
N PRO A 69 -11.79 -6.82 13.24
CA PRO A 69 -12.87 -6.66 12.26
C PRO A 69 -13.05 -5.22 11.78
N TYR A 70 -12.90 -4.25 12.68
CA TYR A 70 -13.03 -2.83 12.37
C TYR A 70 -11.79 -2.29 11.67
N VAL A 71 -10.59 -2.67 12.13
CA VAL A 71 -9.31 -2.26 11.53
C VAL A 71 -9.16 -2.81 10.10
N ASP A 72 -9.62 -4.04 9.86
CA ASP A 72 -9.54 -4.69 8.55
C ASP A 72 -10.54 -4.13 7.53
N ARG A 73 -11.67 -3.57 8.00
CA ARG A 73 -12.61 -2.84 7.14
C ARG A 73 -12.05 -1.50 6.68
N CYS A 74 -11.02 -0.96 7.32
CA CYS A 74 -10.38 0.28 6.89
C CYS A 74 -9.82 0.14 5.46
N LEU A 75 -10.34 0.94 4.52
CA LEU A 75 -9.88 0.91 3.13
C LEU A 75 -8.46 1.48 2.93
N GLY A 76 -7.94 2.24 3.91
CA GLY A 76 -6.66 2.94 3.77
C GLY A 76 -6.71 4.09 2.76
N CYS A 77 -7.87 4.73 2.57
CA CYS A 77 -8.02 5.87 1.65
C CYS A 77 -7.41 7.19 2.17
N LEU A 78 -7.08 7.24 3.47
CA LEU A 78 -6.43 8.36 4.16
C LEU A 78 -7.15 9.72 4.11
N GLY A 79 -8.40 9.79 3.64
CA GLY A 79 -9.19 11.04 3.65
C GLY A 79 -9.40 11.64 5.05
N CYS A 80 -9.24 10.84 6.10
CA CYS A 80 -9.28 11.31 7.49
C CYS A 80 -8.03 12.09 7.93
N VAL A 81 -6.87 11.89 7.28
CA VAL A 81 -5.61 12.57 7.63
C VAL A 81 -5.72 14.05 7.32
N THR A 82 -6.17 14.39 6.10
CA THR A 82 -6.35 15.78 5.66
C THR A 82 -7.49 16.48 6.38
N ALA A 83 -8.53 15.74 6.78
CA ALA A 83 -9.67 16.27 7.52
C ALA A 83 -9.38 16.54 9.01
N CYS A 84 -8.30 15.98 9.56
CA CYS A 84 -8.03 16.03 11.00
C CYS A 84 -7.40 17.38 11.41
N PRO A 85 -8.09 18.22 12.22
CA PRO A 85 -7.51 19.48 12.68
C PRO A 85 -6.36 19.27 13.69
N SER A 86 -6.31 18.11 14.34
CA SER A 86 -5.25 17.76 15.30
C SER A 86 -4.01 17.17 14.61
N GLY A 87 -4.03 17.00 13.29
CA GLY A 87 -2.87 16.50 12.53
C GLY A 87 -2.50 15.04 12.83
N VAL A 88 -3.47 14.21 13.23
CA VAL A 88 -3.23 12.78 13.50
C VAL A 88 -2.66 12.09 12.25
N LYS A 89 -1.48 11.50 12.38
CA LYS A 89 -0.81 10.68 11.36
C LYS A 89 -1.45 9.28 11.26
N TYR A 90 -2.71 9.26 10.83
CA TYR A 90 -3.49 8.02 10.77
C TYR A 90 -2.94 7.03 9.75
N ASP A 91 -2.33 7.53 8.66
CA ASP A 91 -1.55 6.78 7.68
C ASP A 91 -0.42 5.97 8.34
N GLU A 92 0.40 6.62 9.16
CA GLU A 92 1.48 5.95 9.89
C GLU A 92 0.93 4.97 10.93
N LEU A 93 -0.14 5.36 11.64
CA LEU A 93 -0.79 4.52 12.66
C LEU A 93 -1.36 3.24 12.07
N ILE A 94 -2.16 3.32 11.01
CA ILE A 94 -2.87 2.15 10.47
C ILE A 94 -1.89 1.13 9.87
N THR A 95 -0.87 1.59 9.14
CA THR A 95 0.16 0.73 8.57
C THR A 95 1.01 0.09 9.67
N SER A 96 1.45 0.88 10.66
CA SER A 96 2.23 0.37 11.80
C SER A 96 1.45 -0.66 12.63
N PHE A 97 0.17 -0.37 12.93
CA PHE A 97 -0.67 -1.28 13.70
C PHE A 97 -0.95 -2.58 12.94
N ARG A 98 -1.14 -2.52 11.62
CA ARG A 98 -1.27 -3.74 10.80
C ARG A 98 0.00 -4.59 10.86
N GLY A 99 1.18 -3.98 10.81
CA GLY A 99 2.46 -4.67 11.03
C GLY A 99 2.60 -5.28 12.42
N PHE A 100 2.17 -4.56 13.48
CA PHE A 100 2.15 -5.06 14.85
C PHE A 100 1.18 -6.25 15.03
N ALA A 101 -0.02 -6.13 14.48
CA ALA A 101 -1.08 -7.11 14.62
C ALA A 101 -0.80 -8.40 13.83
N GLU A 102 -0.19 -8.29 12.65
CA GLU A 102 -0.02 -9.39 11.71
C GLU A 102 0.61 -10.67 12.29
N PRO A 103 1.78 -10.64 12.97
CA PRO A 103 2.38 -11.84 13.57
C PRO A 103 1.57 -12.39 14.76
N ARG A 104 0.69 -11.57 15.34
CA ARG A 104 -0.16 -11.93 16.51
C ARG A 104 -1.53 -12.49 16.10
N ARG A 105 -1.86 -12.47 14.80
CA ARG A 105 -3.15 -12.97 14.30
C ARG A 105 -3.22 -14.49 14.34
N LYS A 106 -4.33 -15.00 14.87
CA LYS A 106 -4.70 -16.41 14.77
C LYS A 106 -5.30 -16.70 13.40
N ARG A 107 -4.63 -17.54 12.61
CA ARG A 107 -5.08 -17.96 11.28
C ARG A 107 -5.04 -19.48 11.13
N SER A 108 -6.02 -20.02 10.41
CA SER A 108 -5.99 -21.42 9.98
C SER A 108 -4.77 -21.67 9.07
N VAL A 109 -4.35 -22.93 8.95
CA VAL A 109 -3.24 -23.30 8.05
C VAL A 109 -3.58 -22.97 6.60
N ALA A 110 -4.83 -23.19 6.20
CA ALA A 110 -5.33 -22.83 4.87
C ALA A 110 -5.24 -21.32 4.60
N ASP A 111 -5.63 -20.48 5.56
CA ASP A 111 -5.55 -19.02 5.42
C ASP A 111 -4.09 -18.54 5.28
N ARG A 112 -3.18 -19.12 6.06
CA ARG A 112 -1.75 -18.83 5.97
C ARG A 112 -1.21 -19.21 4.59
N PHE A 113 -1.57 -20.38 4.08
CA PHE A 113 -1.16 -20.84 2.76
C PHE A 113 -1.68 -19.94 1.63
N VAL A 114 -2.97 -19.62 1.63
CA VAL A 114 -3.58 -18.71 0.64
C VAL A 114 -2.92 -17.33 0.69
N ARG A 115 -2.70 -16.80 1.89
CA ARG A 115 -2.00 -15.52 2.07
C ARG A 115 -0.58 -15.56 1.49
N GLN A 116 0.18 -16.62 1.76
CA GLN A 116 1.53 -16.76 1.21
C GLN A 116 1.52 -16.82 -0.31
N ILE A 117 0.58 -17.56 -0.93
CA ILE A 117 0.41 -17.56 -2.39
C ILE A 117 0.16 -16.14 -2.90
N VAL A 118 -0.77 -15.40 -2.29
CA VAL A 118 -1.11 -14.04 -2.70
C VAL A 118 0.11 -13.12 -2.63
N LEU A 119 0.83 -13.13 -1.50
CA LEU A 119 2.02 -12.31 -1.28
C LEU A 119 3.21 -12.70 -2.18
N GLN A 120 3.30 -13.96 -2.59
CA GLN A 120 4.35 -14.44 -3.50
C GLN A 120 3.97 -14.37 -4.98
N THR A 121 2.73 -13.99 -5.29
CA THR A 121 2.21 -13.92 -6.67
C THR A 121 1.92 -12.49 -7.10
N LEU A 122 1.07 -11.75 -6.37
CA LEU A 122 0.60 -10.42 -6.80
C LEU A 122 1.73 -9.38 -6.98
N PRO A 123 2.74 -9.30 -6.10
CA PRO A 123 3.84 -8.33 -6.26
C PRO A 123 4.77 -8.63 -7.45
N TYR A 124 4.64 -9.78 -8.10
CA TYR A 124 5.56 -10.27 -9.13
C TYR A 124 4.80 -10.41 -10.47
N PRO A 125 4.89 -9.43 -11.40
CA PRO A 125 4.08 -9.39 -12.61
C PRO A 125 4.06 -10.68 -13.44
N GLY A 126 5.22 -11.33 -13.60
CA GLY A 126 5.31 -12.60 -14.33
C GLY A 126 4.50 -13.73 -13.66
N ARG A 127 4.63 -13.87 -12.35
CA ARG A 127 3.86 -14.88 -11.57
C ARG A 127 2.38 -14.54 -11.57
N PHE A 128 2.03 -13.27 -11.35
CA PHE A 128 0.65 -12.82 -11.36
C PHE A 128 -0.02 -13.01 -12.72
N ARG A 129 0.68 -12.73 -13.82
CA ARG A 129 0.15 -12.96 -15.17
C ARG A 129 -0.15 -14.43 -15.43
N THR A 130 0.73 -15.34 -15.00
CA THR A 130 0.47 -16.78 -15.10
C THR A 130 -0.74 -17.19 -14.26
N ALA A 131 -0.82 -16.73 -13.02
CA ALA A 131 -1.95 -17.01 -12.14
C ALA A 131 -3.27 -16.45 -12.71
N ALA A 132 -3.27 -15.23 -13.25
CA ALA A 132 -4.45 -14.61 -13.85
C ALA A 132 -4.90 -15.34 -15.12
N ARG A 133 -3.96 -15.81 -15.97
CA ARG A 133 -4.29 -16.64 -17.15
C ARG A 133 -4.96 -17.96 -16.75
N LEU A 134 -4.42 -18.65 -15.74
CA LEU A 134 -5.03 -19.85 -15.19
C LEU A 134 -6.41 -19.53 -14.60
N GLY A 135 -6.53 -18.43 -13.85
CA GLY A 135 -7.80 -17.98 -13.30
C GLY A 135 -8.86 -17.74 -14.38
N LEU A 136 -8.50 -17.13 -15.51
CA LEU A 136 -9.42 -16.95 -16.64
C LEU A 136 -9.83 -18.26 -17.30
N LEU A 137 -8.91 -19.22 -17.43
CA LEU A 137 -9.22 -20.55 -17.95
C LEU A 137 -10.25 -21.28 -17.06
N PHE A 138 -10.13 -21.14 -15.74
CA PHE A 138 -11.03 -21.76 -14.77
C PHE A 138 -12.24 -20.89 -14.39
N SER A 139 -12.35 -19.67 -14.93
CA SER A 139 -13.45 -18.74 -14.61
C SER A 139 -14.85 -19.31 -14.88
N PRO A 140 -15.10 -20.11 -15.95
CA PRO A 140 -16.39 -20.77 -16.15
C PRO A 140 -16.78 -21.74 -15.01
N LEU A 141 -15.81 -22.26 -14.26
CA LEU A 141 -16.03 -23.13 -13.11
C LEU A 141 -16.11 -22.36 -11.78
N ALA A 142 -16.03 -21.02 -11.78
CA ALA A 142 -16.01 -20.20 -10.57
C ALA A 142 -17.24 -20.40 -9.67
N ALA A 143 -18.40 -20.75 -10.25
CA ALA A 143 -19.61 -21.05 -9.50
C ALA A 143 -19.48 -22.28 -8.58
N LEU A 144 -18.57 -23.21 -8.91
CA LEU A 144 -18.29 -24.44 -8.16
C LEU A 144 -17.17 -24.26 -7.12
N MET A 145 -16.52 -23.09 -7.11
CA MET A 145 -15.36 -22.85 -6.25
C MET A 145 -15.73 -22.25 -4.89
N PRO A 146 -14.89 -22.43 -3.85
CA PRO A 146 -15.08 -21.79 -2.56
C PRO A 146 -15.17 -20.26 -2.67
N GLY A 147 -15.98 -19.62 -1.82
CA GLY A 147 -16.35 -18.21 -1.95
C GLY A 147 -15.18 -17.22 -2.12
N ARG A 148 -14.06 -17.43 -1.44
CA ARG A 148 -12.88 -16.56 -1.58
C ARG A 148 -12.22 -16.66 -2.96
N LEU A 149 -12.07 -17.87 -3.48
CA LEU A 149 -11.50 -18.10 -4.80
C LEU A 149 -12.45 -17.58 -5.88
N LYS A 150 -13.75 -17.82 -5.73
CA LYS A 150 -14.79 -17.25 -6.58
C LYS A 150 -14.70 -15.71 -6.64
N ASN A 151 -14.58 -15.04 -5.49
CA ASN A 151 -14.44 -13.59 -5.43
C ASN A 151 -13.16 -13.10 -6.13
N MET A 152 -12.02 -13.78 -5.93
CA MET A 152 -10.78 -13.44 -6.63
C MET A 152 -10.91 -13.58 -8.16
N LEU A 153 -11.60 -14.61 -8.64
CA LEU A 153 -11.84 -14.81 -10.07
C LEU A 153 -12.78 -13.75 -10.66
N HIS A 154 -13.78 -13.32 -9.90
CA HIS A 154 -14.68 -12.23 -10.31
C HIS A 154 -13.97 -10.86 -10.37
N MET A 155 -12.83 -10.69 -9.69
CA MET A 155 -12.02 -9.47 -9.79
C MET A 155 -11.13 -9.45 -11.04
N LEU A 156 -10.98 -10.57 -11.75
CA LEU A 156 -10.20 -10.59 -12.99
C LEU A 156 -10.98 -9.94 -14.13
N PRO A 157 -10.32 -9.17 -15.01
CA PRO A 157 -10.95 -8.65 -16.21
C PRO A 157 -11.34 -9.82 -17.14
N PRO A 158 -12.35 -9.67 -18.01
CA PRO A 158 -12.81 -10.77 -18.88
C PRO A 158 -11.71 -11.29 -19.82
N ARG A 159 -10.71 -10.45 -20.13
CA ARG A 159 -9.51 -10.81 -20.90
C ARG A 159 -8.31 -10.04 -20.36
N LEU A 160 -7.14 -10.65 -20.42
CA LEU A 160 -5.88 -9.96 -20.16
C LEU A 160 -5.35 -9.33 -21.45
N GLU A 161 -5.01 -8.05 -21.38
CA GLU A 161 -4.27 -7.37 -22.45
C GLU A 161 -2.91 -8.05 -22.69
N LYS A 162 -2.37 -7.93 -23.91
CA LYS A 162 -1.02 -8.42 -24.22
C LYS A 162 0.00 -7.71 -23.31
N ALA A 163 1.04 -8.43 -22.90
CA ALA A 163 2.13 -7.78 -22.16
C ALA A 163 2.76 -6.71 -23.05
N ASP A 164 3.08 -5.57 -22.45
CA ASP A 164 3.74 -4.44 -23.11
C ASP A 164 5.09 -4.20 -22.41
N PRO A 165 6.18 -4.82 -22.90
CA PRO A 165 7.51 -4.59 -22.37
C PRO A 165 7.87 -3.11 -22.50
N LEU A 166 8.46 -2.55 -21.45
CA LEU A 166 8.89 -1.15 -21.43
C LEU A 166 10.40 -1.09 -21.60
N ASP A 167 10.86 -0.24 -22.51
CA ASP A 167 12.25 0.18 -22.60
C ASP A 167 12.65 1.00 -21.37
N GLU A 168 13.96 1.06 -21.07
CA GLU A 168 14.46 1.76 -19.89
C GLU A 168 14.41 3.29 -20.05
N VAL A 169 14.56 3.82 -21.27
CA VAL A 169 14.57 5.26 -21.54
C VAL A 169 13.70 5.60 -22.74
N TYR A 170 12.84 6.59 -22.57
CA TYR A 170 12.04 7.19 -23.62
C TYR A 170 12.40 8.67 -23.76
N PRO A 171 13.02 9.07 -24.88
CA PRO A 171 13.47 10.45 -25.06
C PRO A 171 12.28 11.41 -25.16
N ALA A 172 12.48 12.64 -24.69
CA ALA A 172 11.56 13.74 -24.91
C ALA A 172 11.40 14.02 -26.41
N VAL A 173 10.18 14.34 -26.84
CA VAL A 173 9.93 14.84 -28.19
C VAL A 173 10.12 16.36 -28.18
N GLY A 174 11.05 16.85 -29.00
CA GLY A 174 11.43 18.26 -29.05
C GLY A 174 12.40 18.66 -27.94
N ALA A 175 12.26 19.87 -27.40
CA ALA A 175 13.14 20.37 -26.34
C ALA A 175 12.85 19.66 -25.00
N ARG A 176 13.89 19.08 -24.38
CA ARG A 176 13.77 18.42 -23.07
C ARG A 176 13.57 19.46 -21.96
N ARG A 177 12.44 19.35 -21.24
CA ARG A 177 12.02 20.25 -20.16
C ARG A 177 12.17 19.65 -18.77
N ALA A 178 12.08 18.32 -18.67
CA ALA A 178 12.22 17.58 -17.43
C ALA A 178 12.66 16.14 -17.72
N ARG A 179 13.10 15.44 -16.68
CA ARG A 179 13.46 14.02 -16.66
C ARG A 179 12.84 13.36 -15.44
N VAL A 180 11.93 12.43 -15.68
CA VAL A 180 11.20 11.74 -14.61
C VAL A 180 11.44 10.25 -14.64
N ALA A 181 11.34 9.61 -13.48
CA ALA A 181 11.32 8.16 -13.41
C ALA A 181 9.87 7.66 -13.28
N LEU A 182 9.50 6.57 -13.95
CA LEU A 182 8.17 5.97 -13.87
C LEU A 182 8.25 4.64 -13.10
N LEU A 183 7.47 4.55 -12.02
CA LEU A 183 7.17 3.27 -11.39
C LEU A 183 6.09 2.54 -12.20
N ALA A 184 6.48 1.49 -12.90
CA ALA A 184 5.60 0.67 -13.73
C ALA A 184 4.54 -0.11 -12.92
N GLY A 185 4.75 -0.29 -11.62
CA GLY A 185 3.86 -1.01 -10.70
C GLY A 185 3.94 -2.52 -10.85
N CYS A 186 3.12 -3.28 -10.11
CA CYS A 186 3.12 -4.75 -10.17
C CYS A 186 1.84 -5.28 -10.84
N ALA A 187 0.67 -5.05 -10.22
CA ALA A 187 -0.61 -5.52 -10.73
C ALA A 187 -1.02 -4.83 -12.03
N GLN A 188 -0.75 -3.52 -12.16
CA GLN A 188 -1.10 -2.74 -13.36
C GLN A 188 -0.44 -3.28 -14.63
N GLN A 189 0.82 -3.74 -14.56
CA GLN A 189 1.52 -4.34 -15.71
C GLN A 189 0.81 -5.60 -16.25
N VAL A 190 -0.02 -6.24 -15.42
CA VAL A 190 -0.78 -7.43 -15.82
C VAL A 190 -2.20 -7.07 -16.24
N LEU A 191 -2.88 -6.21 -15.47
CA LEU A 191 -4.31 -5.93 -15.64
C LEU A 191 -4.58 -4.83 -16.66
N ALA A 192 -3.71 -3.83 -16.76
CA ALA A 192 -3.89 -2.66 -17.63
C ALA A 192 -2.52 -2.09 -18.09
N PRO A 193 -1.68 -2.88 -18.78
CA PRO A 193 -0.34 -2.46 -19.19
C PRO A 193 -0.31 -1.17 -20.02
N ARG A 194 -1.34 -0.93 -20.84
CA ARG A 194 -1.46 0.27 -21.69
C ARG A 194 -1.43 1.60 -20.92
N ILE A 195 -1.75 1.61 -19.63
CA ILE A 195 -1.73 2.84 -18.82
C ILE A 195 -0.31 3.39 -18.72
N ASN A 196 0.70 2.53 -18.55
CA ASN A 196 2.10 2.95 -18.53
C ASN A 196 2.51 3.53 -19.87
N ARG A 197 2.16 2.85 -20.98
CA ARG A 197 2.44 3.32 -22.33
C ARG A 197 1.82 4.70 -22.60
N ALA A 198 0.54 4.86 -22.29
CA ALA A 198 -0.16 6.14 -22.45
C ALA A 198 0.50 7.27 -21.64
N THR A 199 0.94 6.97 -20.41
CA THR A 199 1.65 7.93 -19.56
C THR A 199 2.98 8.36 -20.19
N ILE A 200 3.77 7.39 -20.67
CA ILE A 200 5.04 7.66 -21.36
C ILE A 200 4.79 8.51 -22.61
N GLU A 201 3.80 8.18 -23.43
CA GLU A 201 3.48 8.92 -24.65
C GLU A 201 3.06 10.35 -24.36
N VAL A 202 2.22 10.57 -23.34
CA VAL A 202 1.79 11.92 -22.93
C VAL A 202 2.97 12.73 -22.43
N LEU A 203 3.80 12.16 -21.56
CA LEU A 203 4.97 12.86 -20.99
C LEU A 203 6.00 13.21 -22.06
N THR A 204 6.37 12.24 -22.91
CA THR A 204 7.37 12.45 -23.96
C THR A 204 6.94 13.49 -24.98
N ARG A 205 5.67 13.51 -25.39
CA ARG A 205 5.10 14.56 -26.26
C ARG A 205 5.07 15.95 -25.63
N ASN A 206 5.14 16.04 -24.31
CA ASN A 206 5.23 17.31 -23.57
C ASN A 206 6.68 17.72 -23.24
N GLY A 207 7.67 17.09 -23.88
CA GLY A 207 9.08 17.40 -23.70
C GLY A 207 9.68 16.80 -22.42
N VAL A 208 9.05 15.79 -21.82
CA VAL A 208 9.57 15.11 -20.62
C VAL A 208 10.25 13.81 -21.02
N GLU A 209 11.53 13.65 -20.67
CA GLU A 209 12.21 12.36 -20.78
C GLU A 209 11.71 11.43 -19.68
N VAL A 210 11.32 10.21 -20.04
CA VAL A 210 10.81 9.22 -19.09
C VAL A 210 11.77 8.06 -19.00
N VAL A 211 12.18 7.75 -17.77
CA VAL A 211 13.03 6.60 -17.46
C VAL A 211 12.21 5.58 -16.69
N VAL A 212 12.29 4.31 -17.08
CA VAL A 212 11.66 3.19 -16.39
C VAL A 212 12.78 2.31 -15.85
N PRO A 213 13.30 2.55 -14.62
CA PRO A 213 14.44 1.80 -14.10
C PRO A 213 14.16 0.29 -14.13
N SER A 214 15.03 -0.48 -14.78
CA SER A 214 14.83 -1.93 -14.98
C SER A 214 14.90 -2.75 -13.67
N GLN A 215 15.61 -2.21 -12.66
CA GLN A 215 15.80 -2.85 -11.35
C GLN A 215 14.65 -2.59 -10.35
N GLN A 216 13.64 -1.80 -10.74
CA GLN A 216 12.48 -1.53 -9.88
C GLN A 216 11.65 -2.80 -9.62
N GLY A 217 10.86 -2.79 -8.54
CA GLY A 217 9.94 -3.87 -8.21
C GLY A 217 8.53 -3.37 -7.92
N CYS A 218 7.77 -4.19 -7.19
CA CYS A 218 6.56 -3.73 -6.50
C CYS A 218 6.90 -2.55 -5.58
N CYS A 219 6.00 -1.59 -5.41
CA CYS A 219 6.14 -0.51 -4.42
C CYS A 219 6.14 -0.99 -2.97
N GLY A 220 5.67 -2.21 -2.68
CA GLY A 220 5.54 -2.75 -1.32
C GLY A 220 4.21 -2.41 -0.62
N ALA A 221 3.40 -1.49 -1.16
CA ALA A 221 2.15 -1.03 -0.55
C ALA A 221 1.18 -2.16 -0.19
N LEU A 222 1.02 -3.17 -1.05
CA LEU A 222 0.18 -4.34 -0.75
C LEU A 222 0.66 -5.09 0.50
N GLY A 223 1.98 -5.27 0.63
CA GLY A 223 2.58 -5.90 1.80
C GLY A 223 2.29 -5.10 3.05
N ALA A 224 2.60 -3.80 3.01
CA ALA A 224 2.38 -2.87 4.12
C ALA A 224 0.90 -2.82 4.56
N HIS A 225 -0.01 -2.63 3.62
CA HIS A 225 -1.46 -2.56 3.90
C HIS A 225 -2.06 -3.87 4.41
N THR A 226 -1.37 -5.00 4.26
CA THR A 226 -1.80 -6.28 4.82
C THR A 226 -0.94 -6.71 6.01
N GLY A 227 -0.07 -5.83 6.51
CA GLY A 227 0.82 -6.08 7.65
C GLY A 227 2.05 -6.95 7.35
N ALA A 228 2.28 -7.35 6.10
CA ALA A 228 3.51 -8.04 5.67
C ALA A 228 4.67 -7.05 5.52
N MET A 229 5.08 -6.47 6.64
CA MET A 229 6.01 -5.33 6.66
C MET A 229 7.41 -5.68 6.19
N ASP A 230 7.93 -6.87 6.51
CA ASP A 230 9.27 -7.29 6.06
C ASP A 230 9.36 -7.29 4.52
N GLN A 231 8.33 -7.82 3.85
CA GLN A 231 8.26 -7.81 2.38
C GLN A 231 8.13 -6.38 1.82
N ALA A 232 7.41 -5.50 2.52
CA ALA A 232 7.27 -4.10 2.13
C ALA A 232 8.60 -3.34 2.27
N VAL A 233 9.34 -3.56 3.36
CA VAL A 233 10.68 -3.00 3.60
C VAL A 233 11.65 -3.42 2.50
N GLU A 234 11.71 -4.71 2.18
CA GLU A 234 12.59 -5.20 1.10
C GLU A 234 12.21 -4.67 -0.29
N SER A 235 10.90 -4.50 -0.54
CA SER A 235 10.42 -3.86 -1.77
C SER A 235 10.82 -2.38 -1.83
N ALA A 236 10.71 -1.66 -0.70
CA ALA A 236 11.10 -0.27 -0.59
C ALA A 236 12.61 -0.09 -0.78
N LYS A 237 13.47 -0.90 -0.13
CA LYS A 237 14.93 -0.88 -0.33
C LYS A 237 15.32 -1.03 -1.80
N ARG A 238 14.71 -2.01 -2.49
CA ARG A 238 14.94 -2.23 -3.92
C ARG A 238 14.58 -1.00 -4.75
N ASN A 239 13.43 -0.38 -4.48
CA ASN A 239 13.03 0.81 -5.23
C ASN A 239 13.91 2.01 -4.89
N VAL A 240 14.25 2.23 -3.62
CA VAL A 240 15.20 3.27 -3.23
C VAL A 240 16.53 3.12 -3.98
N ALA A 241 17.02 1.89 -4.18
CA ALA A 241 18.20 1.63 -5.01
C ALA A 241 17.96 1.90 -6.51
N ALA A 242 16.81 1.49 -7.05
CA ALA A 242 16.48 1.66 -8.46
C ALA A 242 16.24 3.13 -8.88
N PHE A 243 15.77 3.97 -7.96
CA PHE A 243 15.41 5.37 -8.22
C PHE A 243 16.49 6.38 -7.78
N ARG A 244 17.74 5.96 -7.53
CA ARG A 244 18.86 6.85 -7.10
C ARG A 244 19.31 7.87 -8.14
N GLY A 245 18.85 7.77 -9.38
CA GLY A 245 19.23 8.68 -10.46
C GLY A 245 18.76 10.12 -10.25
N GLU A 246 19.33 11.03 -11.03
CA GLU A 246 18.88 12.43 -11.09
C GLU A 246 17.57 12.53 -11.86
N PHE A 247 16.48 12.63 -11.10
CA PHE A 247 15.13 12.81 -11.60
C PHE A 247 14.48 14.02 -10.93
N ASP A 248 13.70 14.78 -11.73
CA ASP A 248 12.87 15.90 -11.27
C ASP A 248 11.66 15.40 -10.48
N ALA A 249 11.11 14.24 -10.85
CA ALA A 249 9.99 13.59 -10.17
C ALA A 249 9.99 12.07 -10.42
N VAL A 250 9.26 11.34 -9.57
CA VAL A 250 8.97 9.92 -9.71
C VAL A 250 7.47 9.74 -9.89
N ILE A 251 7.06 9.37 -11.09
CA ILE A 251 5.67 9.24 -11.46
C ILE A 251 5.18 7.82 -11.18
N THR A 252 3.96 7.70 -10.69
CA THR A 252 3.24 6.43 -10.64
C THR A 252 1.78 6.61 -11.03
N ASN A 253 1.23 5.62 -11.71
CA ASN A 253 -0.14 5.61 -12.19
C ASN A 253 -1.13 5.03 -11.18
N ALA A 254 -0.64 4.53 -10.05
CA ALA A 254 -1.45 3.87 -9.04
C ALA A 254 -1.37 4.63 -7.71
N ALA A 255 -2.50 5.16 -7.24
CA ALA A 255 -2.57 5.92 -5.99
C ALA A 255 -2.04 5.12 -4.79
N GLY A 256 -2.28 3.80 -4.73
CA GLY A 256 -1.73 2.95 -3.67
C GLY A 256 -0.20 2.83 -3.72
N CYS A 257 0.41 2.86 -4.91
CA CYS A 257 1.86 2.94 -5.03
C CYS A 257 2.38 4.30 -4.55
N GLY A 258 1.75 5.40 -4.97
CA GLY A 258 2.15 6.76 -4.57
C GLY A 258 2.07 6.94 -3.06
N SER A 259 0.92 6.62 -2.46
CA SER A 259 0.73 6.65 -1.00
C SER A 259 1.77 5.79 -0.28
N GLY A 260 2.01 4.56 -0.76
CA GLY A 260 2.99 3.67 -0.14
C GLY A 260 4.42 4.20 -0.23
N MET A 261 4.80 4.82 -1.35
CA MET A 261 6.14 5.39 -1.51
C MET A 261 6.36 6.64 -0.64
N HIS A 262 5.32 7.44 -0.37
CA HIS A 262 5.42 8.51 0.62
C HIS A 262 5.65 8.01 2.05
N GLU A 263 5.23 6.77 2.37
CA GLU A 263 5.49 6.14 3.67
C GLU A 263 6.87 5.45 3.77
N TYR A 264 7.68 5.41 2.70
CA TYR A 264 9.03 4.83 2.77
C TYR A 264 9.90 5.36 3.91
N PRO A 265 9.87 6.67 4.27
CA PRO A 265 10.61 7.17 5.43
C PRO A 265 10.23 6.50 6.74
N LEU A 266 8.96 6.13 6.91
CA LEU A 266 8.48 5.39 8.08
C LEU A 266 8.94 3.93 8.02
N TRP A 267 8.86 3.28 6.85
CA TRP A 267 9.16 1.87 6.71
C TRP A 267 10.65 1.57 6.82
N LEU A 268 11.50 2.50 6.38
CA LEU A 268 12.96 2.37 6.34
C LEU A 268 13.67 3.19 7.41
N LYS A 269 12.95 3.69 8.43
CA LYS A 269 13.53 4.62 9.44
C LYS A 269 14.75 4.05 10.19
N ASP A 270 14.78 2.74 10.39
CA ASP A 270 15.84 2.02 11.11
C ASP A 270 16.82 1.32 10.14
N GLU A 271 16.69 1.56 8.84
CA GLU A 271 17.47 0.92 7.79
C GLU A 271 18.55 1.88 7.25
N PRO A 272 19.65 1.35 6.68
CA PRO A 272 20.70 2.19 6.07
C PRO A 272 20.17 3.12 4.97
N GLU A 273 19.08 2.74 4.31
CA GLU A 273 18.44 3.52 3.25
C GLU A 273 17.56 4.67 3.75
N ALA A 274 17.45 4.93 5.07
CA ALA A 274 16.52 5.91 5.65
C ALA A 274 16.58 7.30 5.00
N ASP A 275 17.78 7.84 4.76
CA ASP A 275 17.95 9.15 4.13
C ASP A 275 17.54 9.14 2.66
N ALA A 276 17.95 8.10 1.91
CA ALA A 276 17.57 7.96 0.52
C ALA A 276 16.05 7.74 0.35
N ALA A 277 15.40 7.09 1.32
CA ALA A 277 13.96 6.95 1.39
C ALA A 277 13.25 8.29 1.59
N ARG A 278 13.77 9.15 2.48
CA ARG A 278 13.29 10.53 2.68
C ARG A 278 13.40 11.37 1.41
N GLU A 279 14.52 11.30 0.71
CA GLU A 279 14.71 12.05 -0.52
C GLU A 279 13.83 11.54 -1.67
N LEU A 280 13.67 10.22 -1.80
CA LEU A 280 12.78 9.63 -2.80
C LEU A 280 11.31 10.04 -2.55
N ALA A 281 10.84 9.96 -1.30
CA ALA A 281 9.46 10.28 -0.95
C ALA A 281 9.04 11.73 -1.26
N LYS A 282 10.00 12.67 -1.32
CA LYS A 282 9.76 14.07 -1.71
C LYS A 282 9.55 14.26 -3.22
N LYS A 283 9.97 13.28 -4.03
CA LYS A 283 9.92 13.33 -5.50
C LYS A 283 8.73 12.61 -6.10
N VAL A 284 8.03 11.78 -5.31
CA VAL A 284 6.87 10.97 -5.75
C VAL A 284 5.63 11.84 -5.90
#